data_AF-A0A7L3R011-F1
#
_entry.id   AF-A0A7L3R011-F1
#
_cell.length_a   1.000
_cell.length_b   1.000
_cell.length_c   1.000
_cell.angle_alpha   90.00
_cell.angle_beta   90.00
_cell.angle_gamma   90.00
#
_symmetry.space_group_name_H-M   'P 1'
#
loop_
_entity.id
_entity.type
_entity.pdbx_description
1 polymer ?
#
loop_
_entity_poly.entity_id
_entity_poly.type
_entity_poly.pdbx_seq_one_letter_code
_entity_poly.pdbx_strand_id
1 'polypeptide(L)'
;AWMGNEVLKEFRHEKRMSHLWKKGQTSQEVFKGVARACRNKIREAKTQFTLNVATSVKDNKKCFYKYINGKTKGKTNLCSLLDVGGNLVTADEKKAELLNAFFASIFIGKMWGNSVPREEAVRELLKCLDIHKSMGPDGIYPRPMRELADELAKTLSIIYQQSWLTGEVPDDWKLANVTPSHKMGGKVKDPGNYRPVSLTCVPGKVMEQFILSVITLNLQDSQGIRHSQHGFRRGRSCLTNLISFYDQVTRLVDAGKAVDVVYLDFSKAFDTVSHSWIS
;
A
#
# COMPACT_ATOMS: atom_id res chain seq x y z
N ALA A 1 14.85 -23.84 -22.19
CA ALA A 1 14.00 -22.64 -22.00
C ALA A 1 13.21 -22.40 -23.28
N TRP A 2 12.01 -21.83 -23.23
CA TRP A 2 11.19 -21.58 -24.44
C TRP A 2 11.77 -20.45 -25.33
N MET A 3 12.61 -19.58 -24.76
CA MET A 3 13.22 -18.46 -25.46
C MET A 3 14.50 -18.89 -26.17
N GLY A 4 14.37 -19.31 -27.43
CA GLY A 4 15.49 -19.65 -28.31
C GLY A 4 16.06 -18.43 -29.06
N ASN A 5 17.19 -18.64 -29.75
CA ASN A 5 17.87 -17.61 -30.54
C ASN A 5 16.98 -17.01 -31.64
N GLU A 6 16.08 -17.79 -32.22
CA GLU A 6 15.14 -17.32 -33.25
C GLU A 6 14.09 -16.37 -32.68
N VAL A 7 13.48 -16.71 -31.53
CA VAL A 7 12.53 -15.84 -30.83
C VAL A 7 13.20 -14.52 -30.43
N LEU A 8 14.46 -14.57 -30.01
CA LEU A 8 15.24 -13.37 -29.68
C LEU A 8 15.53 -12.48 -30.90
N LYS A 9 15.77 -13.07 -32.07
CA LYS A 9 15.94 -12.30 -33.33
C LYS A 9 14.66 -11.55 -33.68
N GLU A 10 13.51 -12.20 -33.55
CA GLU A 10 12.19 -11.60 -33.81
C GLU A 10 11.86 -10.47 -32.83
N PHE A 11 12.17 -10.66 -31.55
CA PHE A 11 11.97 -9.63 -30.54
C PHE A 11 12.85 -8.40 -30.79
N ARG A 12 14.10 -8.61 -31.23
CA ARG A 12 15.00 -7.51 -31.64
C ARG A 12 14.49 -6.80 -32.90
N HIS A 13 13.93 -7.55 -33.84
CA HIS A 13 13.34 -7.00 -35.05
C HIS A 13 12.09 -6.15 -34.72
N GLU A 14 11.18 -6.65 -33.88
CA GLU A 14 10.02 -5.89 -33.40
C GLU A 14 10.42 -4.60 -32.69
N LYS A 15 11.44 -4.64 -31.81
CA LYS A 15 11.96 -3.45 -31.13
C LYS A 15 12.52 -2.41 -32.11
N ARG A 16 13.26 -2.85 -33.14
CA ARG A 16 13.78 -1.96 -34.19
C ARG A 16 12.64 -1.32 -34.97
N MET A 17 11.62 -2.10 -35.33
CA MET A 17 10.44 -1.60 -36.06
C MET A 17 9.59 -0.64 -35.22
N SER A 18 9.47 -0.88 -33.91
CA SER A 18 8.84 0.06 -32.97
C SER A 18 9.55 1.41 -32.96
N HIS A 19 10.88 1.42 -33.00
CA HIS A 19 11.68 2.65 -33.06
C HIS A 19 11.52 3.39 -34.39
N LEU A 20 11.54 2.67 -35.51
CA LEU A 20 11.33 3.27 -36.84
C LEU A 20 9.92 3.85 -36.99
N TRP A 21 8.91 3.19 -36.43
CA TRP A 21 7.53 3.68 -36.44
C TRP A 21 7.39 4.96 -35.62
N LYS A 22 7.99 5.00 -34.42
CA LYS A 22 8.02 6.22 -33.58
C LYS A 22 8.74 7.40 -34.24
N LYS A 23 9.66 7.13 -35.16
CA LYS A 23 10.36 8.16 -35.97
C LYS A 23 9.63 8.54 -37.26
N GLY A 24 8.46 7.97 -37.54
CA GLY A 24 7.71 8.21 -38.78
C GLY A 24 8.34 7.59 -40.03
N GLN A 25 9.35 6.72 -39.89
CA GLN A 25 10.09 6.11 -41.00
C GLN A 25 9.45 4.83 -41.53
N THR A 26 8.38 4.35 -40.90
CA THR A 26 7.60 3.19 -41.36
C THR A 26 6.13 3.37 -41.01
N SER A 27 5.23 2.75 -41.77
CA SER A 27 3.80 2.85 -41.52
C SER A 27 3.38 2.03 -40.30
N GLN A 28 2.28 2.46 -39.67
CA GLN A 28 1.72 1.74 -38.51
C GLN A 28 1.31 0.31 -38.87
N GLU A 29 0.86 0.07 -40.10
CA GLU A 29 0.45 -1.25 -40.59
C GLU A 29 1.63 -2.22 -40.66
N VAL A 30 2.78 -1.76 -41.15
CA VAL A 30 4.02 -2.56 -41.22
C VAL A 30 4.49 -2.93 -39.81
N PHE A 31 4.49 -1.97 -38.86
CA PHE A 31 4.81 -2.28 -37.46
C PHE A 31 3.83 -3.28 -36.83
N LYS A 32 2.52 -3.08 -37.01
CA LYS A 32 1.48 -3.99 -36.50
C LYS A 32 1.63 -5.40 -37.07
N GLY A 33 2.03 -5.53 -38.34
CA GLY A 33 2.34 -6.81 -38.99
C GLY A 33 3.50 -7.53 -38.30
N VAL A 34 4.62 -6.84 -38.09
CA VAL A 34 5.80 -7.39 -37.41
C VAL A 34 5.51 -7.77 -35.96
N ALA A 35 4.79 -6.92 -35.23
CA ALA A 35 4.38 -7.21 -33.85
C ALA A 35 3.43 -8.42 -33.76
N ARG A 36 2.55 -8.61 -34.75
CA ARG A 36 1.69 -9.81 -34.84
C ARG A 36 2.52 -11.07 -35.11
N ALA A 37 3.47 -11.01 -36.04
CA ALA A 37 4.36 -12.13 -36.36
C ALA A 37 5.22 -12.54 -35.15
N CYS A 38 5.79 -11.56 -34.43
CA CYS A 38 6.56 -11.81 -33.21
C CYS A 38 5.70 -12.48 -32.12
N ARG A 39 4.48 -11.97 -31.89
CA ARG A 39 3.52 -12.57 -30.94
C ARG A 39 3.17 -14.02 -31.31
N ASN A 40 2.93 -14.30 -32.60
CA ASN A 40 2.63 -15.66 -33.07
C ASN A 40 3.81 -16.61 -32.83
N LYS A 41 5.04 -16.20 -33.17
CA LYS A 41 6.24 -17.01 -32.91
C LYS A 41 6.49 -17.25 -31.43
N ILE A 42 6.24 -16.26 -30.57
CA ILE A 42 6.30 -16.43 -29.11
C ILE A 42 5.26 -17.47 -28.64
N ARG A 43 4.04 -17.41 -29.18
CA ARG A 43 2.97 -18.36 -28.85
C ARG A 43 3.36 -19.77 -29.26
N GLU A 44 3.82 -19.96 -30.50
CA GLU A 44 4.29 -21.24 -31.03
C GLU A 44 5.44 -21.82 -30.19
N ALA A 45 6.47 -21.01 -29.89
CA ALA A 45 7.61 -21.46 -29.08
C ALA A 45 7.20 -21.88 -27.65
N LYS A 46 6.23 -21.18 -27.04
CA LYS A 46 5.69 -21.55 -25.73
C LYS A 46 4.86 -22.84 -25.79
N THR A 47 4.05 -23.01 -26.83
CA THR A 47 3.27 -24.23 -27.05
C THR A 47 4.21 -25.44 -27.24
N GLN A 48 5.21 -25.30 -28.11
CA GLN A 48 6.20 -26.35 -28.37
C GLN A 48 7.02 -26.69 -27.12
N PHE A 49 7.46 -25.69 -26.36
CA PHE A 49 8.15 -25.93 -25.10
C PHE A 49 7.27 -26.69 -24.09
N THR A 50 5.99 -26.34 -23.98
CA THR A 50 5.05 -27.01 -23.08
C THR A 50 4.82 -28.45 -23.52
N LEU A 51 4.64 -28.68 -24.82
CA LEU A 51 4.51 -30.01 -25.40
C LEU A 51 5.74 -30.87 -25.12
N ASN A 52 6.95 -30.33 -25.35
CA ASN A 52 8.21 -31.02 -25.09
C ASN A 52 8.40 -31.36 -23.60
N VAL A 53 7.98 -30.49 -22.70
CA VAL A 53 7.99 -30.76 -21.25
C VAL A 53 6.99 -31.86 -20.88
N ALA A 54 5.84 -31.93 -21.55
CA ALA A 54 4.84 -32.98 -21.32
C ALA A 54 5.22 -34.34 -21.91
N THR A 55 5.88 -34.36 -23.08
CA THR A 55 6.30 -35.61 -23.72
C THR A 55 7.54 -36.22 -23.07
N SER A 56 8.45 -35.40 -22.54
CA SER A 56 9.66 -35.84 -21.83
C SER A 56 9.44 -36.26 -20.37
N VAL A 57 8.18 -36.41 -19.92
CA VAL A 57 7.85 -36.79 -18.53
C VAL A 57 8.41 -38.16 -18.17
N LYS A 58 8.39 -39.12 -19.10
CA LYS A 58 8.87 -40.48 -18.85
C LYS A 58 10.38 -40.50 -18.56
N ASP A 59 11.14 -39.66 -19.27
CA ASP A 59 12.61 -39.64 -19.20
C ASP A 59 13.17 -38.56 -18.25
N ASN A 60 12.44 -37.47 -18.03
CA ASN A 60 12.88 -36.32 -17.23
C ASN A 60 11.75 -35.76 -16.35
N LYS A 61 11.28 -36.60 -15.41
CA LYS A 61 10.28 -36.26 -14.39
C LYS A 61 10.61 -34.96 -13.64
N LYS A 62 11.89 -34.69 -13.38
CA LYS A 62 12.38 -33.51 -12.64
C LYS A 62 12.08 -32.19 -13.38
N CYS A 63 12.26 -32.14 -14.70
CA CYS A 63 11.94 -30.95 -15.50
C CYS A 63 10.43 -30.68 -15.54
N PHE A 64 9.61 -31.73 -15.68
CA PHE A 64 8.15 -31.60 -15.65
C PHE A 64 7.66 -31.06 -14.31
N TYR A 65 8.03 -31.68 -13.19
CA TYR A 65 7.63 -31.19 -11.87
C TYR A 65 8.22 -29.81 -11.56
N LYS A 66 9.40 -29.45 -12.06
CA LYS A 66 9.94 -28.08 -11.95
C LYS A 66 9.09 -27.07 -12.72
N TYR A 67 8.59 -27.43 -13.91
CA TYR A 67 7.70 -26.57 -14.71
C TYR A 67 6.33 -26.43 -14.05
N ILE A 68 5.72 -27.54 -13.62
CA ILE A 68 4.44 -27.55 -12.89
C ILE A 68 4.57 -26.76 -11.59
N ASN A 69 5.60 -27.01 -10.78
CA ASN A 69 5.85 -26.29 -9.52
C ASN A 69 6.11 -24.79 -9.74
N GLY A 70 6.72 -24.41 -10.86
CA GLY A 70 6.87 -23.01 -11.26
C GLY A 70 5.54 -22.34 -11.68
N LYS A 71 4.56 -23.13 -12.13
CA LYS A 71 3.21 -22.69 -12.49
C LYS A 71 2.22 -22.75 -11.33
N THR A 72 2.42 -23.65 -10.37
CA THR A 72 1.65 -23.76 -9.13
C THR A 72 2.19 -22.88 -8.00
N LYS A 73 3.32 -22.19 -8.19
CA LYS A 73 3.66 -20.96 -7.44
C LYS A 73 2.69 -19.81 -7.78
N GLY A 74 1.39 -20.04 -7.62
CA GLY A 74 0.49 -19.01 -7.13
C GLY A 74 0.90 -18.70 -5.69
N LYS A 75 0.60 -17.48 -5.23
CA LYS A 75 0.79 -17.06 -3.83
C LYS A 75 0.46 -18.24 -2.91
N THR A 76 1.44 -18.72 -2.14
CA THR A 76 1.12 -19.51 -0.97
C THR A 76 0.14 -18.64 -0.16
N ASN A 77 -1.10 -19.12 -0.02
CA ASN A 77 -2.06 -18.52 0.89
C ASN A 77 -1.34 -18.28 2.22
N LEU A 78 -1.69 -17.18 2.88
CA LEU A 78 -1.11 -16.81 4.17
C LEU A 78 -1.00 -18.05 5.07
N CYS A 79 0.14 -18.16 5.78
CA CYS A 79 0.28 -19.14 6.86
C CYS A 79 -0.94 -19.05 7.80
N SER A 80 -1.29 -20.18 8.41
CA SER A 80 -2.36 -20.23 9.40
C SER A 80 -2.13 -19.16 10.47
N LEU A 81 -3.17 -18.36 10.73
CA LEU A 81 -3.12 -17.26 11.70
C LEU A 81 -3.70 -17.73 13.03
N LEU A 82 -3.36 -17.07 14.13
CA LEU A 82 -3.99 -17.30 15.42
C LEU A 82 -5.06 -16.24 15.65
N ASP A 83 -6.25 -16.65 16.08
CA ASP A 83 -7.27 -15.74 16.56
C ASP A 83 -6.96 -15.24 17.99
N VAL A 84 -7.80 -14.33 18.49
CA VAL A 84 -7.67 -13.72 19.83
C VAL A 84 -7.81 -14.76 20.94
N GLY A 85 -8.46 -15.90 20.67
CA GLY A 85 -8.60 -17.03 21.58
C GLY A 85 -7.47 -18.06 21.47
N GLY A 86 -6.46 -17.83 20.63
CA GLY A 86 -5.35 -18.74 20.40
C GLY A 86 -5.67 -19.92 19.47
N ASN A 87 -6.82 -19.92 18.79
CA ASN A 87 -7.18 -20.97 17.85
C ASN A 87 -6.55 -20.75 16.47
N LEU A 88 -6.22 -21.85 15.81
CA LEU A 88 -5.60 -21.84 14.50
C LEU A 88 -6.63 -21.61 13.38
N VAL A 89 -6.47 -20.51 12.64
CA VAL A 89 -7.29 -20.12 11.50
C VAL A 89 -6.60 -20.50 10.19
N THR A 90 -7.13 -21.54 9.54
CA THR A 90 -6.57 -22.15 8.33
C THR A 90 -7.35 -21.77 7.05
N ALA A 91 -8.64 -21.46 7.17
CA ALA A 91 -9.51 -21.07 6.05
C ALA A 91 -9.25 -19.63 5.60
N ASP A 92 -9.17 -19.40 4.28
CA ASP A 92 -8.76 -18.10 3.73
C ASP A 92 -9.75 -16.96 3.99
N GLU A 93 -11.06 -17.26 3.99
CA GLU A 93 -12.12 -16.30 4.36
C GLU A 93 -11.93 -15.84 5.81
N LYS A 94 -11.76 -16.78 6.74
CA LYS A 94 -11.53 -16.47 8.16
C LYS A 94 -10.20 -15.75 8.38
N LYS A 95 -9.14 -16.06 7.62
CA LYS A 95 -7.88 -15.29 7.67
C LYS A 95 -8.09 -13.86 7.19
N ALA A 96 -8.84 -13.66 6.12
CA ALA A 96 -9.16 -12.33 5.59
C ALA A 96 -10.00 -11.54 6.59
N GLU A 97 -11.00 -12.16 7.22
CA GLU A 97 -11.80 -11.57 8.29
C GLU A 97 -10.96 -11.24 9.52
N LEU A 98 -10.09 -12.14 9.96
CA LEU A 98 -9.20 -11.94 11.10
C LEU A 98 -8.20 -10.81 10.85
N LEU A 99 -7.57 -10.78 9.67
CA LEU A 99 -6.70 -9.67 9.28
C LEU A 99 -7.48 -8.37 9.14
N ASN A 100 -8.69 -8.41 8.56
CA ASN A 100 -9.53 -7.23 8.44
C ASN A 100 -9.99 -6.72 9.81
N ALA A 101 -10.34 -7.61 10.74
CA ALA A 101 -10.69 -7.27 12.11
C ALA A 101 -9.49 -6.71 12.88
N PHE A 102 -8.29 -7.28 12.70
CA PHE A 102 -7.05 -6.80 13.30
C PHE A 102 -6.60 -5.45 12.73
N PHE A 103 -6.61 -5.30 11.41
CA PHE A 103 -6.32 -4.01 10.78
C PHE A 103 -7.40 -2.99 11.14
N ALA A 104 -8.68 -3.38 11.10
CA ALA A 104 -9.75 -2.54 11.59
C ALA A 104 -9.45 -2.12 13.03
N SER A 105 -9.14 -3.02 13.97
CA SER A 105 -8.86 -2.72 15.37
C SER A 105 -7.67 -1.79 15.59
N ILE A 106 -6.61 -1.90 14.76
CA ILE A 106 -5.50 -0.93 14.75
C ILE A 106 -5.99 0.46 14.33
N PHE A 107 -7.04 0.53 13.51
CA PHE A 107 -7.64 1.76 12.98
C PHE A 107 -9.03 2.08 13.59
N ILE A 108 -9.51 1.39 14.65
CA ILE A 108 -10.73 1.78 15.38
C ILE A 108 -10.32 2.92 16.32
N GLY A 109 -10.05 4.08 15.73
CA GLY A 109 -10.43 5.31 16.40
C GLY A 109 -11.95 5.29 16.44
N LYS A 110 -12.54 5.24 17.65
CA LYS A 110 -13.93 5.67 17.81
C LYS A 110 -14.06 6.99 17.06
N MET A 111 -15.06 7.09 16.21
CA MET A 111 -15.36 8.31 15.48
C MET A 111 -15.95 9.29 16.49
N TRP A 112 -15.07 10.06 17.13
CA TRP A 112 -15.45 11.17 17.99
C TRP A 112 -16.08 12.19 17.06
N GLY A 113 -17.40 12.41 17.14
CA GLY A 113 -18.15 13.35 16.29
C GLY A 113 -17.54 14.76 16.31
N ASN A 114 -18.26 15.79 15.81
CA ASN A 114 -17.81 17.20 15.87
C ASN A 114 -17.71 17.79 17.31
N SER A 115 -17.31 16.99 18.28
CA SER A 115 -17.24 17.29 19.70
C SER A 115 -15.81 17.68 20.08
N VAL A 116 -15.71 18.57 21.04
CA VAL A 116 -14.47 18.93 21.75
C VAL A 116 -13.82 17.68 22.37
N PRO A 117 -12.48 17.60 22.47
CA PRO A 117 -11.77 16.49 23.11
C PRO A 117 -12.06 16.41 24.62
N ARG A 118 -13.10 15.65 24.99
CA ARG A 118 -13.50 15.38 26.38
C ARG A 118 -12.62 14.31 27.04
N GLU A 119 -12.61 14.31 28.37
CA GLU A 119 -11.85 13.37 29.19
C GLU A 119 -12.03 11.91 28.78
N GLU A 120 -13.28 11.48 28.53
CA GLU A 120 -13.58 10.09 28.15
C GLU A 120 -12.95 9.73 26.80
N ALA A 121 -12.94 10.68 25.85
CA ALA A 121 -12.35 10.47 24.54
C ALA A 121 -10.83 10.33 24.62
N VAL A 122 -10.20 11.21 25.40
CA VAL A 122 -8.76 11.18 25.64
C VAL A 122 -8.35 9.88 26.33
N ARG A 123 -9.08 9.47 27.35
CA ARG A 123 -8.84 8.22 28.09
C ARG A 123 -8.84 7.00 27.18
N GLU A 124 -9.82 6.91 26.29
CA GLU A 124 -9.93 5.80 25.33
C GLU A 124 -8.78 5.82 24.32
N LEU A 125 -8.40 6.99 23.81
CA LEU A 125 -7.23 7.12 22.93
C LEU A 125 -5.93 6.68 23.63
N LEU A 126 -5.74 7.07 24.89
CA LEU A 126 -4.60 6.64 25.70
C LEU A 126 -4.58 5.11 25.88
N LYS A 127 -5.74 4.49 26.17
CA LYS A 127 -5.88 3.04 26.32
C LYS A 127 -5.58 2.27 25.03
N CYS A 128 -5.78 2.90 23.87
CA CYS A 128 -5.48 2.32 22.56
C CYS A 128 -4.02 2.51 22.09
N LEU A 129 -3.15 3.15 22.88
CA LEU A 129 -1.75 3.35 22.50
C LEU A 129 -1.00 2.03 22.33
N ASP A 130 -0.20 1.96 21.27
CA ASP A 130 0.80 0.89 21.08
C ASP A 130 2.01 1.17 21.97
N ILE A 131 2.17 0.35 23.01
CA ILE A 131 3.22 0.48 24.02
C ILE A 131 4.62 0.21 23.51
N HIS A 132 4.76 -0.40 22.33
CA HIS A 132 6.05 -0.74 21.76
C HIS A 132 6.58 0.35 20.81
N LYS A 133 5.87 1.48 20.67
CA LYS A 133 6.34 2.62 19.86
C LYS A 133 7.43 3.43 20.59
N SER A 134 8.24 4.10 19.77
CA SER A 134 9.32 4.97 20.24
C SER A 134 8.82 6.23 20.93
N MET A 135 9.58 6.69 21.93
CA MET A 135 9.41 7.98 22.60
C MET A 135 9.65 9.17 21.68
N GLY A 136 9.13 10.34 22.06
CA GLY A 136 9.45 11.62 21.44
C GLY A 136 10.68 12.29 22.07
N PRO A 137 10.88 13.60 21.82
CA PRO A 137 11.95 14.39 22.44
C PRO A 137 11.82 14.53 23.96
N ASP A 138 10.62 14.32 24.48
CA ASP A 138 10.26 14.37 25.91
C ASP A 138 10.78 13.18 26.72
N GLY A 139 11.32 12.14 26.06
CA GLY A 139 11.81 10.95 26.74
C GLY A 139 10.72 9.99 27.21
N ILE A 140 9.45 10.26 26.89
CA ILE A 140 8.32 9.51 27.44
C ILE A 140 7.89 8.41 26.48
N TYR A 141 7.91 7.17 26.96
CA TYR A 141 7.34 6.04 26.23
C TYR A 141 5.80 6.03 26.27
N PRO A 142 5.12 5.43 25.28
CA PRO A 142 3.66 5.29 25.31
C PRO A 142 3.13 4.42 26.46
N ARG A 143 3.97 3.55 27.03
CA ARG A 143 3.58 2.62 28.09
C ARG A 143 3.06 3.31 29.36
N PRO A 144 3.82 4.23 30.01
CA PRO A 144 3.30 5.03 31.12
C PRO A 144 1.99 5.76 30.78
N MET A 145 1.87 6.32 29.58
CA MET A 145 0.68 7.05 29.14
C MET A 145 -0.57 6.16 29.07
N ARG A 146 -0.40 4.89 28.67
CA ARG A 146 -1.49 3.91 28.63
C ARG A 146 -1.84 3.38 30.02
N GLU A 147 -0.83 3.09 30.83
CA GLU A 147 -1.02 2.53 32.18
C GLU A 147 -1.63 3.57 33.14
N LEU A 148 -1.30 4.85 32.97
CA LEU A 148 -1.84 5.98 33.75
C LEU A 148 -2.96 6.73 33.00
N ALA A 149 -3.68 6.03 32.11
CA ALA A 149 -4.66 6.68 31.25
C ALA A 149 -5.81 7.31 32.04
N ASP A 150 -6.26 6.69 33.13
CA ASP A 150 -7.38 7.18 33.94
C ASP A 150 -6.99 8.46 34.72
N GLU A 151 -5.73 8.58 35.15
CA GLU A 151 -5.19 9.76 35.85
C GLU A 151 -4.85 10.90 34.89
N LEU A 152 -4.26 10.59 33.73
CA LEU A 152 -3.80 11.60 32.78
C LEU A 152 -4.90 12.18 31.91
N ALA A 153 -5.99 11.43 31.69
CA ALA A 153 -7.06 11.83 30.77
C ALA A 153 -7.63 13.21 31.10
N LYS A 154 -7.89 13.48 32.38
CA LYS A 154 -8.47 14.77 32.81
C LYS A 154 -7.53 15.93 32.48
N THR A 155 -6.28 15.84 32.91
CA THR A 155 -5.28 16.90 32.68
C THR A 155 -5.05 17.14 31.19
N LEU A 156 -4.88 16.07 30.40
CA LEU A 156 -4.68 16.18 28.96
C LEU A 156 -5.92 16.74 28.25
N SER A 157 -7.14 16.41 28.69
CA SER A 157 -8.37 16.95 28.10
C SER A 157 -8.47 18.47 28.24
N ILE A 158 -8.05 19.02 29.38
CA ILE A 158 -8.03 20.47 29.61
C ILE A 158 -7.07 21.14 28.61
N ILE A 159 -5.87 20.57 28.44
CA ILE A 159 -4.88 21.09 27.50
C ILE A 159 -5.42 20.99 26.07
N TYR A 160 -5.94 19.83 25.66
CA TYR A 160 -6.48 19.65 24.31
C TYR A 160 -7.67 20.54 24.01
N GLN A 161 -8.55 20.76 24.98
CA GLN A 161 -9.69 21.67 24.81
C GLN A 161 -9.21 23.10 24.62
N GLN A 162 -8.23 23.56 25.41
CA GLN A 162 -7.65 24.87 25.23
C GLN A 162 -7.02 25.00 23.83
N SER A 163 -6.20 24.01 23.44
CA SER A 163 -5.57 23.99 22.12
C SER A 163 -6.59 23.94 20.97
N TRP A 164 -7.72 23.25 21.17
CA TRP A 164 -8.82 23.19 20.20
C TRP A 164 -9.52 24.54 20.03
N LEU A 165 -9.67 25.31 21.12
CA LEU A 165 -10.33 26.61 21.10
C LEU A 165 -9.41 27.73 20.57
N THR A 166 -8.13 27.71 20.92
CA THR A 166 -7.17 28.75 20.51
C THR A 166 -6.56 28.48 19.15
N GLY A 167 -6.54 27.22 18.69
CA GLY A 167 -5.78 26.80 17.51
C GLY A 167 -4.27 26.73 17.75
N GLU A 168 -3.83 26.84 19.00
CA GLU A 168 -2.42 26.80 19.39
C GLU A 168 -2.11 25.54 20.20
N VAL A 169 -0.94 24.95 20.01
CA VAL A 169 -0.47 23.79 20.79
C VAL A 169 0.75 24.16 21.63
N PRO A 170 1.01 23.46 22.75
CA PRO A 170 2.23 23.64 23.54
C PRO A 170 3.49 23.56 22.68
N ASP A 171 4.48 24.41 22.97
CA ASP A 171 5.72 24.48 22.18
C ASP A 171 6.49 23.15 22.20
N ASP A 172 6.46 22.43 23.33
CA ASP A 172 7.05 21.09 23.45
C ASP A 172 6.49 20.10 22.42
N TRP A 173 5.24 20.27 21.98
CA TRP A 173 4.61 19.38 21.01
C TRP A 173 5.01 19.68 19.57
N LYS A 174 5.56 20.88 19.32
CA LYS A 174 6.10 21.29 18.02
C LYS A 174 7.50 20.70 17.78
N LEU A 175 8.13 20.15 18.80
CA LEU A 175 9.45 19.52 18.72
C LEU A 175 9.34 18.06 18.25
N ALA A 176 10.31 17.63 17.43
CA ALA A 176 10.39 16.25 16.96
C ALA A 176 11.84 15.78 16.79
N ASN A 177 12.10 14.51 17.12
CA ASN A 177 13.36 13.85 16.81
C ASN A 177 13.32 13.34 15.37
N VAL A 178 14.17 13.86 14.49
CA VAL A 178 14.22 13.44 13.09
C VAL A 178 15.16 12.25 12.93
N THR A 179 14.60 11.09 12.63
CA THR A 179 15.37 9.86 12.39
C THR A 179 15.40 9.51 10.90
N PRO A 180 16.57 9.34 10.27
CA PRO A 180 16.66 8.97 8.87
C PRO A 180 16.31 7.48 8.66
N SER A 181 15.32 7.19 7.83
CA SER A 181 14.91 5.83 7.45
C SER A 181 15.30 5.51 6.01
N HIS A 182 16.11 4.48 5.80
CA HIS A 182 16.63 4.14 4.46
C HIS A 182 15.56 3.47 3.57
N LYS A 183 15.43 3.94 2.32
CA LYS A 183 14.59 3.32 1.28
C LYS A 183 15.20 1.98 0.85
N MET A 184 14.40 0.90 0.85
CA MET A 184 14.86 -0.39 0.31
C MET A 184 15.32 -0.26 -1.15
N GLY A 185 16.47 -0.85 -1.48
CA GLY A 185 17.05 -0.84 -2.83
C GLY A 185 17.83 0.42 -3.22
N GLY A 186 17.85 1.45 -2.35
CA GLY A 186 18.66 2.66 -2.55
C GLY A 186 20.15 2.46 -2.24
N LYS A 187 20.99 3.37 -2.75
CA LYS A 187 22.42 3.41 -2.39
C LYS A 187 22.58 4.02 -1.00
N VAL A 188 23.18 3.27 -0.07
CA VAL A 188 23.36 3.67 1.34
C VAL A 188 24.14 4.98 1.50
N LYS A 189 25.09 5.26 0.60
CA LYS A 189 25.91 6.50 0.65
C LYS A 189 25.21 7.74 0.11
N ASP A 190 24.04 7.60 -0.50
CA ASP A 190 23.31 8.72 -1.09
C ASP A 190 22.23 9.22 -0.12
N PRO A 191 22.35 10.45 0.42
CA PRO A 191 21.39 11.02 1.36
C PRO A 191 19.95 11.08 0.82
N GLY A 192 19.76 11.18 -0.51
CA GLY A 192 18.43 11.20 -1.14
C GLY A 192 17.64 9.89 -0.98
N ASN A 193 18.30 8.82 -0.55
CA ASN A 193 17.68 7.52 -0.28
C ASN A 193 17.15 7.39 1.15
N TYR A 194 17.27 8.42 2.00
CA TYR A 194 16.70 8.42 3.34
C TYR A 194 15.40 9.23 3.37
N ARG A 195 14.43 8.76 4.15
CA ARG A 195 13.20 9.46 4.48
C ARG A 195 13.34 10.02 5.90
N PRO A 196 13.14 11.32 6.13
CA PRO A 196 13.09 11.84 7.49
C PRO A 196 11.80 11.32 8.16
N VAL A 197 11.95 10.68 9.31
CA VAL A 197 10.82 10.28 10.16
C VAL A 197 10.86 11.15 11.41
N SER A 198 9.86 12.02 11.56
CA SER A 198 9.71 12.88 12.73
C SER A 198 9.01 12.12 13.85
N LEU A 199 9.71 11.92 14.97
CA LEU A 199 9.15 11.36 16.19
C LEU A 199 8.73 12.51 17.12
N THR A 200 7.43 12.80 17.15
CA THR A 200 6.81 13.76 18.08
C THR A 200 6.48 13.11 19.43
N CYS A 201 6.23 13.93 20.45
CA CYS A 201 5.81 13.49 21.79
C CYS A 201 4.50 12.68 21.76
N VAL A 202 4.30 11.82 22.77
CA VAL A 202 3.11 10.97 22.85
C VAL A 202 1.82 11.79 23.01
N PRO A 203 1.74 12.82 23.88
CA PRO A 203 0.55 13.65 24.00
C PRO A 203 0.16 14.37 22.71
N GLY A 204 1.14 14.87 21.95
CA GLY A 204 0.89 15.49 20.65
C GLY A 204 0.27 14.52 19.64
N LYS A 205 0.81 13.29 19.54
CA LYS A 205 0.25 12.24 18.68
C LYS A 205 -1.19 11.86 19.04
N VAL A 206 -1.53 11.86 20.32
CA VAL A 206 -2.90 11.59 20.78
C VAL A 206 -3.85 12.70 20.30
N MET A 207 -3.43 13.96 20.36
CA MET A 207 -4.21 15.08 19.80
C MET A 207 -4.34 14.98 18.28
N GLU A 208 -3.26 14.66 17.57
CA GLU A 208 -3.27 14.44 16.12
C GLU A 208 -4.26 13.32 15.73
N GLN A 209 -4.30 12.22 16.49
CA GLN A 209 -5.28 11.14 16.26
C GLN A 209 -6.72 11.60 16.47
N PHE A 210 -6.96 12.44 17.48
CA PHE A 210 -8.28 13.04 17.70
C PHE A 210 -8.68 13.92 16.50
N ILE A 211 -7.82 14.86 16.10
CA ILE A 211 -8.06 15.75 14.94
C ILE A 211 -8.31 14.92 13.67
N LEU A 212 -7.48 13.91 13.42
CA LEU A 212 -7.62 13.01 12.28
C LEU A 212 -8.97 12.30 12.28
N SER A 213 -9.48 11.88 13.43
CA SER A 213 -10.78 11.21 13.54
C SER A 213 -11.94 12.14 13.14
N VAL A 214 -11.90 13.41 13.57
CA VAL A 214 -12.91 14.42 13.26
C VAL A 214 -12.87 14.79 11.77
N ILE A 215 -11.68 15.02 11.22
CA ILE A 215 -11.50 15.31 9.78
C ILE A 215 -11.99 14.12 8.95
N THR A 216 -11.65 12.89 9.35
CA THR A 216 -12.05 11.68 8.62
C THR A 216 -13.57 11.50 8.61
N LEU A 217 -14.23 11.77 9.73
CA LEU A 217 -15.69 11.79 9.84
C LEU A 217 -16.30 12.78 8.85
N ASN A 218 -15.87 14.04 8.93
CA ASN A 218 -16.42 15.11 8.10
C ASN A 218 -16.22 14.83 6.61
N LEU A 219 -15.08 14.27 6.20
CA LEU A 219 -14.80 13.92 4.81
C LEU A 219 -15.58 12.70 4.30
N GLN A 220 -16.04 11.81 5.19
CA GLN A 220 -16.90 10.69 4.82
C GLN A 220 -18.33 11.15 4.58
N ASP A 221 -18.85 12.02 5.43
CA ASP A 221 -20.23 12.52 5.34
C ASP A 221 -20.41 13.54 4.20
N SER A 222 -19.37 14.33 3.91
CA SER A 222 -19.41 15.41 2.89
C SER A 222 -19.07 14.99 1.46
N GLN A 223 -18.90 13.69 1.17
CA GLN A 223 -18.50 13.18 -0.16
C GLN A 223 -17.15 13.73 -0.69
N GLY A 224 -16.28 14.28 0.17
CA GLY A 224 -15.02 14.90 -0.25
C GLY A 224 -14.00 13.93 -0.85
N ILE A 225 -14.05 12.64 -0.46
CA ILE A 225 -13.11 11.61 -0.93
C ILE A 225 -13.78 10.63 -1.89
N ARG A 226 -13.35 10.65 -3.17
CA ARG A 226 -13.83 9.72 -4.21
C ARG A 226 -13.71 8.25 -3.80
N HIS A 227 -14.69 7.43 -4.20
CA HIS A 227 -14.70 5.97 -3.93
C HIS A 227 -13.52 5.21 -4.55
N SER A 228 -12.89 5.76 -5.59
CA SER A 228 -11.68 5.21 -6.23
C SER A 228 -10.39 5.47 -5.43
N GLN A 229 -10.43 6.27 -4.36
CA GLN A 229 -9.29 6.43 -3.46
C GLN A 229 -9.21 5.19 -2.55
N HIS A 230 -8.05 4.54 -2.51
CA HIS A 230 -7.81 3.39 -1.63
C HIS A 230 -6.73 3.64 -0.57
N GLY A 231 -5.77 4.52 -0.84
CA GLY A 231 -4.71 4.85 0.11
C GLY A 231 -5.27 5.59 1.33
N PHE A 232 -4.79 5.24 2.52
CA PHE A 232 -5.14 5.87 3.80
C PHE A 232 -6.65 5.90 4.12
N ARG A 233 -7.44 4.97 3.57
CA ARG A 233 -8.87 4.85 3.87
C ARG A 233 -9.17 3.58 4.67
N ARG A 234 -10.04 3.73 5.68
CA ARG A 234 -10.57 2.59 6.43
C ARG A 234 -11.30 1.62 5.49
N GLY A 235 -11.06 0.32 5.67
CA GLY A 235 -11.66 -0.73 4.85
C GLY A 235 -11.16 -0.80 3.40
N ARG A 236 -10.12 -0.04 3.03
CA ARG A 236 -9.48 -0.08 1.70
C ARG A 236 -8.01 -0.44 1.87
N SER A 237 -7.49 -1.18 0.90
CA SER A 237 -6.10 -1.65 0.86
C SER A 237 -5.54 -1.66 -0.56
N CYS A 238 -4.22 -1.84 -0.70
CA CYS A 238 -3.58 -2.05 -2.00
C CYS A 238 -4.20 -3.23 -2.78
N LEU A 239 -4.64 -4.28 -2.07
CA LEU A 239 -5.30 -5.42 -2.70
C LEU A 239 -6.66 -5.04 -3.27
N THR A 240 -7.49 -4.33 -2.49
CA THR A 240 -8.80 -3.86 -2.97
C THR A 240 -8.67 -2.91 -4.16
N ASN A 241 -7.61 -2.09 -4.21
CA ASN A 241 -7.31 -1.23 -5.35
C ASN A 241 -7.01 -2.08 -6.59
N LEU A 242 -6.12 -3.06 -6.44
CA LEU A 242 -5.74 -3.96 -7.53
C LEU A 242 -6.93 -4.75 -8.08
N ILE A 243 -7.81 -5.23 -7.21
CA ILE A 243 -9.04 -5.94 -7.61
C ILE A 243 -9.97 -5.00 -8.37
N SER A 244 -10.24 -3.80 -7.83
CA SER A 244 -11.10 -2.80 -8.49
C SER A 244 -10.55 -2.38 -9.86
N PHE A 245 -9.23 -2.27 -9.98
CA PHE A 245 -8.55 -1.97 -11.24
C PHE A 245 -8.70 -3.11 -12.24
N TYR A 246 -8.38 -4.35 -11.86
CA TYR A 246 -8.46 -5.49 -12.78
C TYR A 246 -9.88 -5.82 -13.20
N ASP A 247 -10.88 -5.66 -12.32
CA ASP A 247 -12.29 -5.82 -12.70
C ASP A 247 -12.67 -4.86 -13.84
N GLN A 248 -12.25 -3.60 -13.77
CA GLN A 248 -12.47 -2.63 -14.85
C GLN A 248 -11.73 -3.01 -16.14
N VAL A 249 -10.46 -3.40 -16.03
CA VAL A 249 -9.65 -3.79 -17.19
C VAL A 249 -10.23 -5.02 -17.88
N THR A 250 -10.57 -6.07 -17.13
CA THR A 250 -11.10 -7.32 -17.68
C THR A 250 -12.42 -7.08 -18.41
N ARG A 251 -13.35 -6.29 -17.85
CA ARG A 251 -14.61 -5.94 -18.53
C ARG A 251 -14.39 -5.24 -19.88
N LEU A 252 -13.42 -4.34 -19.96
CA LEU A 252 -13.10 -3.65 -21.21
C LEU A 252 -12.47 -4.58 -22.24
N VAL A 253 -11.59 -5.48 -21.79
CA VAL A 253 -10.94 -6.48 -22.64
C VAL A 253 -11.96 -7.49 -23.17
N ASP A 254 -12.89 -7.98 -22.34
CA ASP A 254 -13.95 -8.89 -22.74
C ASP A 254 -14.90 -8.26 -23.76
N ALA A 255 -15.10 -6.94 -23.69
CA ALA A 255 -15.84 -6.17 -24.69
C ALA A 255 -15.03 -5.88 -25.97
N GLY A 256 -13.82 -6.44 -26.11
CA GLY A 256 -12.94 -6.24 -27.27
C GLY A 256 -12.30 -4.85 -27.37
N LYS A 257 -12.33 -4.04 -26.29
CA LYS A 257 -11.76 -2.69 -26.26
C LYS A 257 -10.28 -2.73 -25.89
N ALA A 258 -9.49 -1.83 -26.48
CA ALA A 258 -8.11 -1.59 -26.06
C ALA A 258 -8.08 -0.85 -24.72
N VAL A 259 -7.11 -1.18 -23.88
CA VAL A 259 -6.91 -0.54 -22.56
C VAL A 259 -5.47 -0.04 -22.47
N ASP A 260 -5.32 1.25 -22.22
CA ASP A 260 -4.04 1.91 -21.92
C ASP A 260 -4.05 2.38 -20.47
N VAL A 261 -2.91 2.25 -19.78
CA VAL A 261 -2.78 2.55 -18.34
C VAL A 261 -1.65 3.55 -18.14
N VAL A 262 -1.93 4.65 -17.45
CA VAL A 262 -0.95 5.69 -17.09
C VAL A 262 -0.72 5.65 -15.59
N TYR A 263 0.53 5.46 -15.18
CA TYR A 263 0.94 5.55 -13.79
C TYR A 263 1.56 6.92 -13.52
N LEU A 264 1.06 7.59 -12.48
CA LEU A 264 1.56 8.89 -12.02
C LEU A 264 2.07 8.74 -10.59
N ASP A 265 3.21 9.36 -10.30
CA ASP A 265 3.80 9.40 -8.96
C ASP A 265 4.28 10.82 -8.65
N PHE A 266 4.04 11.28 -7.42
CA PHE A 266 4.44 12.61 -6.96
C PHE A 266 5.77 12.53 -6.23
N SER A 267 6.77 13.27 -6.71
CA SER A 267 8.04 13.39 -6.00
C SER A 267 7.85 14.16 -4.70
N LYS A 268 8.26 13.56 -3.57
CA LYS A 268 8.19 14.19 -2.23
C LYS A 268 6.79 14.74 -1.90
N ALA A 269 5.76 13.93 -2.09
CA ALA A 269 4.36 14.35 -1.94
C ALA A 269 4.01 15.03 -0.62
N PHE A 270 4.68 14.70 0.51
CA PHE A 270 4.44 15.35 1.80
C PHE A 270 5.25 16.66 1.98
N ASP A 271 6.42 16.76 1.36
CA ASP A 271 7.30 17.94 1.49
C ASP A 271 6.94 19.06 0.50
N THR A 272 6.13 18.76 -0.52
CA THR A 272 5.83 19.67 -1.64
C THR A 272 4.46 20.35 -1.54
N VAL A 273 3.66 20.04 -0.52
CA VAL A 273 2.36 20.68 -0.33
C VAL A 273 2.55 22.07 0.29
N SER A 274 2.06 23.11 -0.39
CA SER A 274 2.11 24.47 0.14
C SER A 274 1.09 24.65 1.26
N HIS A 275 1.54 25.20 2.39
CA HIS A 275 0.70 25.45 3.56
C HIS A 275 -0.50 26.35 3.25
N SER A 276 -0.37 27.29 2.30
CA SER A 276 -1.45 28.21 1.90
C SER A 276 -2.67 27.53 1.25
N TRP A 277 -2.56 26.25 0.87
CA TRP A 277 -3.67 25.48 0.30
C TRP A 277 -4.38 24.62 1.35
N ILE A 278 -3.80 24.50 2.55
CA ILE A 278 -4.31 23.70 3.66
C ILE A 278 -4.86 24.60 4.78
N SER A 279 -4.23 25.74 5.04
CA SER A 279 -4.63 26.73 6.05
C SER A 279 -5.78 27.61 5.58
#